data_AF-A0A4D4KIN1-F1
#
_entry.id   AF-A0A4D4KIN1-F1
#
_cell.length_a   1.000
_cell.length_b   1.000
_cell.length_c   1.000
_cell.angle_alpha   90.00
_cell.angle_beta   90.00
_cell.angle_gamma   90.00
#
_symmetry.space_group_name_H-M   'P 1'
#
loop_
_entity.id
_entity.type
_entity.pdbx_description
1 polymer ?
#
loop_
_entity_poly.entity_id
_entity_poly.type
_entity_poly.pdbx_seq_one_letter_code
_entity_poly.pdbx_strand_id
1 'polypeptide(L)' 'MLNGSGPLGTPLSRAWSSSPVKAVYFSPGGARACLVAAAAVMTYVPSTATESATSTDPADPVVAAALAPEPM' A
#
# COMPACT_ATOMS: atom_id res chain seq x y z
N MET A 1 -4.36 -5.26 7.33
CA MET A 1 -5.46 -4.39 6.87
C MET A 1 -4.98 -2.97 7.00
N LEU A 2 -5.18 -2.13 5.97
CA LEU A 2 -4.70 -0.76 5.98
C LEU A 2 -5.86 0.22 5.99
N ASN A 3 -5.94 1.00 7.07
CA ASN A 3 -6.98 1.99 7.30
C ASN A 3 -6.33 3.38 7.28
N GLY A 4 -6.54 4.15 6.22
CA GLY A 4 -6.30 5.60 6.28
C GLY A 4 -7.45 6.24 7.06
N SER A 5 -7.16 6.93 8.18
CA SER A 5 -8.18 7.52 9.05
C SER A 5 -8.53 8.93 8.58
N GLY A 6 -9.83 9.20 8.38
CA GLY A 6 -10.33 10.57 8.30
C GLY A 6 -10.52 11.19 9.70
N PRO A 7 -10.90 12.48 9.80
CA PRO A 7 -11.05 13.22 11.08
C PRO A 7 -12.10 12.66 12.07
N LEU A 8 -12.77 11.55 11.74
CA LEU A 8 -13.78 10.89 12.56
C LEU A 8 -13.45 9.42 12.89
N GLY A 9 -12.24 8.95 12.60
CA GLY A 9 -11.86 7.54 12.80
C GLY A 9 -12.48 6.57 11.78
N THR A 10 -13.26 7.08 10.84
CA THR A 10 -13.79 6.33 9.70
C THR A 10 -12.67 6.04 8.70
N PRO A 11 -12.45 4.78 8.28
CA PRO A 11 -11.48 4.47 7.26
C PRO A 11 -11.93 5.07 5.91
N LEU A 12 -11.10 5.93 5.32
CA LEU A 12 -11.34 6.58 4.02
C LEU A 12 -11.17 5.61 2.85
N SER A 13 -10.36 4.57 3.04
CA SER A 13 -10.07 3.56 2.03
C SER A 13 -9.69 2.24 2.69
N ARG A 14 -9.95 1.13 1.99
CA ARG A 14 -9.55 -0.22 2.42
C ARG A 14 -8.84 -0.94 1.29
N ALA A 15 -7.62 -1.41 1.57
CA ALA A 15 -6.87 -2.29 0.68
C ALA A 15 -6.73 -3.68 1.30
N TRP A 16 -6.79 -4.72 0.48
CA TRP A 16 -6.73 -6.12 0.88
C TRP A 16 -5.70 -6.88 0.04
N SER A 17 -5.15 -7.95 0.61
CA SER A 17 -4.27 -8.89 -0.10
C SER A 17 -4.79 -10.30 0.15
N SER A 18 -4.73 -11.16 -0.86
CA SER A 18 -4.95 -12.60 -0.71
C SER A 18 -3.77 -13.32 -0.02
N SER A 19 -2.64 -12.63 0.12
CA SER A 19 -1.43 -13.14 0.79
C SER A 19 -1.18 -12.42 2.11
N PRO A 20 -0.49 -13.06 3.08
CA PRO A 20 -0.10 -12.41 4.31
C PRO A 20 0.69 -11.11 4.05
N VAL A 21 0.16 -10.01 4.59
CA VAL A 21 0.81 -8.70 4.54
C VAL A 21 1.92 -8.66 5.57
N LYS A 22 3.14 -8.35 5.12
CA LYS A 22 4.34 -8.24 5.96
C LYS A 22 4.62 -6.81 6.36
N ALA A 23 4.34 -5.85 5.47
CA ALA A 23 4.66 -4.45 5.71
C ALA A 23 3.71 -3.50 4.98
N VAL A 24 3.74 -2.26 5.47
CA VAL A 24 2.93 -1.15 5.04
C VAL A 24 3.81 0.09 5.01
N TYR A 25 3.71 0.88 3.94
CA TYR A 25 4.40 2.15 3.83
C TYR A 25 3.44 3.23 3.34
N PHE A 26 3.48 4.41 3.94
CA PHE A 26 2.79 5.60 3.43
C PHE A 26 3.83 6.59 2.91
N SER A 27 3.53 7.25 1.78
CA SER A 27 4.35 8.38 1.36
C SER A 27 4.19 9.52 2.38
N PRO A 28 5.20 10.39 2.56
CA PRO A 28 5.17 11.45 3.58
C PRO A 28 3.94 12.38 3.48
N GLY A 29 3.45 12.62 2.26
CA GLY A 29 2.24 13.41 2.01
C GLY A 29 0.93 12.60 2.03
N GLY A 30 0.99 11.29 2.27
CA GLY A 30 -0.19 10.41 2.34
C GLY A 30 -0.90 10.16 1.00
N ALA A 31 -0.39 10.71 -0.11
CA ALA A 31 -1.00 10.56 -1.44
C ALA A 31 -0.88 9.14 -2.00
N ARG A 32 0.12 8.39 -1.55
CA ARG A 32 0.36 7.00 -1.96
C ARG A 32 0.67 6.17 -0.75
N ALA A 33 0.37 4.88 -0.87
CA ALA A 33 0.85 3.92 0.07
C ALA A 33 1.05 2.55 -0.59
N CYS A 34 1.84 1.71 0.08
CA CYS A 34 2.33 0.45 -0.43
C CYS A 34 2.06 -0.68 0.57
N LEU A 35 1.55 -1.78 0.04
CA LEU A 35 1.29 -3.04 0.69
C LEU A 35 2.31 -4.06 0.22
N VAL A 36 3.08 -4.60 1.15
CA VAL A 36 4.02 -5.68 0.85
C VAL A 36 3.46 -6.98 1.41
N ALA A 37 3.18 -7.92 0.52
CA ALA A 37 2.79 -9.27 0.84
C ALA A 37 3.87 -10.26 0.36
N ALA A 38 3.75 -11.53 0.78
CA ALA A 38 4.76 -12.54 0.47
C ALA A 38 5.07 -12.69 -1.04
N ALA A 39 4.04 -12.60 -1.89
CA ALA A 39 4.12 -12.80 -3.34
C ALA A 39 3.62 -11.59 -4.14
N ALA A 40 3.41 -10.44 -3.49
CA ALA A 40 2.89 -9.25 -4.16
C ALA A 40 3.33 -7.96 -3.51
N VAL A 41 3.52 -6.93 -4.32
CA VAL A 41 3.63 -5.53 -3.89
C VAL A 41 2.52 -4.75 -4.57
N MET A 42 1.68 -4.09 -3.78
CA MET A 42 0.53 -3.34 -4.27
C MET A 42 0.66 -1.89 -3.83
N THR A 43 0.50 -0.96 -4.76
CA THR A 43 0.47 0.48 -4.47
C THR A 43 -0.95 1.00 -4.62
N TYR A 44 -1.35 1.90 -3.74
CA TYR A 44 -2.72 2.42 -3.67
C TYR A 44 -2.73 3.92 -3.39
N VAL A 45 -3.77 4.58 -3.88
CA VAL A 45 -4.09 5.98 -3.61
C VAL A 45 -5.10 6.03 -2.45
N PRO A 46 -4.71 6.44 -1.23
CA PRO A 46 -5.58 6.35 -0.05
C PRO A 46 -6.82 7.25 -0.12
N SER A 47 -6.76 8.37 -0.83
CA SER A 47 -7.88 9.30 -0.94
C SER A 47 -9.04 8.76 -1.79
N THR A 48 -8.77 7.85 -2.72
CA THR A 48 -9.75 7.30 -3.66
C THR A 48 -9.96 5.80 -3.50
N ALA A 49 -9.25 5.16 -2.57
CA ALA A 49 -9.21 3.71 -2.40
C ALA A 49 -8.88 2.94 -3.69
N THR A 50 -8.09 3.55 -4.59
CA THR A 50 -7.80 2.96 -5.90
C THR A 50 -6.44 2.26 -5.86
N GLU A 51 -6.41 1.02 -6.31
CA GLU A 51 -5.16 0.31 -6.60
C GLU A 51 -4.49 0.94 -7.82
N SER A 52 -3.25 1.40 -7.65
CA SER A 52 -2.51 2.12 -8.69
C SER A 52 -1.63 1.20 -9.52
N ALA A 53 -1.03 0.19 -8.89
CA ALA A 53 -0.19 -0.79 -9.55
C ALA A 53 0.04 -1.99 -8.63
N THR A 54 0.09 -3.17 -9.22
CA THR A 54 0.36 -4.42 -8.52
C THR A 54 1.42 -5.21 -9.28
N SER A 55 2.46 -5.58 -8.57
CA SER A 55 3.45 -6.56 -9.02
C SER A 55 3.16 -7.87 -8.31
N THR A 56 2.81 -8.89 -9.08
CA THR A 56 2.54 -10.26 -8.62
C THR A 56 3.61 -11.20 -9.13
N ASP A 57 3.87 -12.25 -8.36
CA ASP A 57 4.79 -13.34 -8.71
C ASP A 57 6.25 -12.91 -8.88
N PRO A 58 6.85 -12.30 -7.84
CA PRO A 58 8.29 -12.14 -7.83
C PRO A 58 8.92 -13.55 -7.74
N ALA A 59 9.93 -13.80 -8.59
CA ALA A 59 10.67 -15.08 -8.60
C ALA A 59 11.26 -15.44 -7.22
N ASP A 60 11.44 -14.44 -6.36
CA ASP A 60 11.88 -14.55 -4.98
C ASP A 60 10.90 -13.85 -4.03
N PRO A 61 10.80 -14.29 -2.77
CA PRO A 61 9.94 -13.65 -1.78
C PRO A 61 10.30 -12.17 -1.59
N VAL A 62 9.29 -11.30 -1.54
CA VAL A 62 9.52 -9.88 -1.25
C VAL A 62 10.03 -9.72 0.19
N VAL A 63 11.24 -9.17 0.33
CA VAL A 63 11.90 -8.93 1.62
C VAL A 63 11.77 -7.48 2.10
N ALA A 64 11.70 -6.53 1.18
CA ALA A 64 11.55 -5.11 1.47
C ALA A 64 10.92 -4.38 0.27
N ALA A 65 10.25 -3.26 0.53
CA ALA A 65 9.83 -2.31 -0.50
C ALA A 65 9.95 -0.89 0.05
N ALA A 66 10.14 0.07 -0.85
CA ALA A 66 10.16 1.48 -0.53
C ALA A 66 9.33 2.26 -1.55
N LEU A 67 8.78 3.39 -1.13
CA LEU A 67 8.14 4.35 -2.02
C LEU A 67 9.19 5.34 -2.51
N ALA A 68 9.18 5.64 -3.80
CA ALA A 68 9.97 6.73 -4.33
C ALA A 68 9.50 8.07 -3.72
N PRO A 69 10.39 9.07 -3.60
CA PRO A 69 10.00 10.42 -3.23
C PRO A 69 8.94 10.96 -4.21
N GLU A 70 7.93 11.64 -3.68
CA GLU A 70 7.00 12.37 -4.53
C GLU A 70 7.71 13.64 -5.06
N PRO A 71 7.49 14.01 -6.34
CA PRO A 71 7.95 15.30 -6.84
C PRO A 71 7.31 16.43 -6.02
N MET A 72 8.10 17.47 -5.73
CA MET A 72 7.67 18.66 -4.98
C MET A 72 6.67 19.50 -5.78
#